data_AF-K0UDV3-F1
#
_entry.id   AF-K0UDV3-F1
#
_cell.length_a   1.000
_cell.length_b   1.000
_cell.length_c   1.000
_cell.angle_alpha   90.00
_cell.angle_beta   90.00
_cell.angle_gamma   90.00
#
_symmetry.space_group_name_H-M   'P 1'
#
loop_
_entity.id
_entity.type
_entity.pdbx_description
1 polymer ?
#
loop_
_entity_poly.entity_id
_entity_poly.type
_entity_poly.pdbx_seq_one_letter_code
_entity_poly.pdbx_strand_id
1 'polypeptide(L)' 'YEPRWFRSPPMVGIRDENSLCINEQNSVAQAPDGLFLSCVPMNGETRWLRGDA' A
#
# COMPACT_ATOMS: atom_id res chain seq x y z
N TYR A 1 -15.01 14.31 23.35
CA TYR A 1 -14.34 13.63 22.23
C TYR A 1 -13.33 12.67 22.84
N GLU A 2 -13.49 11.38 22.63
CA GLU A 2 -12.60 10.35 23.20
C GLU A 2 -11.44 10.04 22.24
N PRO A 3 -10.27 9.59 22.73
CA PRO A 3 -9.16 9.21 21.88
C PRO A 3 -9.56 8.04 20.96
N ARG A 4 -9.45 8.25 19.64
CA ARG A 4 -9.51 7.17 18.66
C ARG A 4 -8.10 6.84 18.20
N TRP A 5 -7.77 5.57 18.22
CA TRP A 5 -6.52 5.05 17.69
C TRP A 5 -6.75 4.60 16.25
N PHE A 6 -5.84 4.99 15.37
CA PHE A 6 -5.85 4.51 13.99
C PHE A 6 -5.23 3.12 13.96
N ARG A 7 -5.92 2.19 13.30
CA ARG A 7 -5.32 0.90 12.95
C ARG A 7 -4.35 1.12 11.81
N SER A 8 -3.20 0.47 11.90
CA SER A 8 -2.31 0.34 10.75
C SER A 8 -3.06 -0.34 9.60
N PRO A 9 -2.85 0.10 8.35
CA PRO A 9 -3.31 -0.62 7.17
C PRO A 9 -2.85 -2.09 7.20
N PRO A 10 -3.61 -3.01 6.59
CA PRO A 10 -3.20 -4.41 6.50
C PRO A 10 -1.94 -4.56 5.64
N MET A 11 -0.99 -5.38 6.09
CA MET A 11 0.21 -5.74 5.33
C MET A 11 -0.03 -7.04 4.54
N VAL A 12 0.10 -6.98 3.21
CA VAL A 12 -0.25 -8.10 2.29
C VAL A 12 0.97 -8.83 1.71
N GLY A 13 2.13 -8.68 2.35
CA GLY A 13 3.36 -9.41 2.00
C GLY A 13 4.30 -8.62 1.09
N ILE A 14 4.94 -9.33 0.15
CA ILE A 14 5.92 -8.77 -0.79
C ILE A 14 5.25 -8.55 -2.16
N ARG A 15 5.43 -7.37 -2.74
CA ARG A 15 4.85 -6.94 -4.02
C ARG A 15 5.87 -6.16 -4.84
N ASP A 16 5.74 -6.17 -6.17
CA ASP A 16 6.62 -5.40 -7.05
C ASP A 16 6.10 -3.97 -7.24
N GLU A 17 7.00 -2.99 -7.25
CA GLU A 17 6.66 -1.59 -7.53
C GLU A 17 6.01 -1.47 -8.93
N ASN A 18 5.00 -0.61 -9.06
CA ASN A 18 4.20 -0.35 -10.27
C ASN A 18 3.31 -1.51 -10.74
N SER A 19 3.31 -2.65 -10.04
CA SER A 19 2.38 -3.75 -10.32
C SER A 19 0.95 -3.42 -9.87
N LEU A 20 -0.04 -4.10 -10.46
CA LEU A 20 -1.45 -3.91 -10.14
C LEU A 20 -1.78 -4.45 -8.74
N CYS A 21 -2.55 -3.70 -7.95
CA CYS A 21 -2.94 -4.07 -6.59
C CYS A 21 -4.47 -4.25 -6.45
N ILE A 22 -5.05 -5.00 -7.40
CA ILE A 22 -6.50 -5.22 -7.50
C ILE A 22 -7.01 -5.86 -6.21
N ASN A 23 -8.07 -5.30 -5.64
CA ASN A 23 -8.68 -5.70 -4.35
C ASN A 23 -7.81 -5.48 -3.10
N GLU A 24 -6.62 -4.89 -3.23
CA GLU A 24 -5.73 -4.59 -2.11
C GLU A 24 -5.67 -3.08 -1.80
N GLN A 25 -6.66 -2.31 -2.27
CA GLN A 25 -6.72 -0.86 -2.06
C GLN A 25 -6.69 -0.50 -0.57
N ASN A 26 -5.88 0.50 -0.22
CA ASN A 26 -5.59 0.90 1.16
C ASN A 26 -4.83 -0.14 1.99
N SER A 27 -4.16 -1.10 1.33
CA SER A 27 -3.22 -2.02 1.97
C SER A 27 -1.78 -1.57 1.74
N VAL A 28 -0.87 -2.14 2.52
CA VAL A 28 0.57 -1.89 2.44
C VAL A 28 1.32 -3.18 2.13
N ALA A 29 2.48 -3.06 1.50
CA ALA A 29 3.35 -4.19 1.17
C ALA A 29 4.83 -3.81 1.32
N GLN A 30 5.70 -4.80 1.31
CA GLN A 30 7.14 -4.61 1.16
C GLN A 30 7.54 -4.86 -0.30
N ALA A 31 8.44 -4.07 -0.84
CA ALA A 31 9.10 -4.38 -2.09
C ALA A 31 10.21 -5.43 -1.86
N PRO A 32 10.67 -6.15 -2.90
CA PRO A 32 11.74 -7.13 -2.77
C PRO A 32 13.07 -6.55 -2.25
N ASP A 33 13.27 -5.25 -2.41
CA ASP A 33 14.42 -4.48 -1.90
C ASP A 33 14.23 -3.96 -0.47
N GLY A 34 13.07 -4.23 0.16
CA GLY A 34 12.72 -3.78 1.50
C GLY A 34 12.08 -2.39 1.57
N LEU A 35 11.78 -1.75 0.43
CA LEU A 35 11.05 -0.49 0.42
C LEU A 35 9.58 -0.68 0.79
N PHE A 36 8.97 0.37 1.36
CA PHE A 36 7.57 0.36 1.75
C PHE A 36 6.66 0.76 0.59
N LEU A 37 5.66 -0.08 0.29
CA LEU A 37 4.69 0.14 -0.77
C LEU A 37 3.29 0.37 -0.20
N SER A 38 2.53 1.26 -0.84
CA SER A 38 1.11 1.50 -0.59
C SER A 38 0.32 1.24 -1.88
N CYS A 39 -0.83 0.57 -1.76
CA CYS A 39 -1.73 0.38 -2.88
C CYS A 39 -2.67 1.58 -3.00
N VAL A 40 -2.48 2.38 -4.05
CA VAL A 40 -3.19 3.65 -4.26
C VAL A 40 -3.73 3.75 -5.69
N PRO A 41 -4.84 4.48 -5.90
CA PRO A 41 -5.34 4.76 -7.25
C PRO A 41 -4.41 5.77 -7.97
N MET A 42 -3.95 5.41 -9.17
CA MET A 42 -3.14 6.25 -10.05
C MET A 42 -3.55 6.01 -11.50
N ASN A 43 -3.85 7.08 -12.25
CA ASN A 43 -4.18 7.02 -13.68
C ASN A 43 -5.33 6.06 -14.06
N GLY A 44 -6.34 5.93 -13.17
CA GLY A 44 -7.50 5.06 -13.40
C GLY A 44 -7.31 3.59 -13.01
N GLU A 45 -6.12 3.21 -12.53
CA GLU A 45 -5.82 1.88 -12.00
C GLU A 45 -5.36 1.96 -10.54
N THR A 46 -5.36 0.84 -9.83
CA THR A 46 -4.74 0.73 -8.50
C THR A 46 -3.39 0.05 -8.62
N ARG A 47 -2.33 0.73 -8.16
CA ARG A 47 -0.95 0.23 -8.27
C ARG A 47 -0.19 0.32 -6.96
N TRP A 48 0.80 -0.56 -6.83
CA TRP A 48 1.79 -0.53 -5.75
C TRP A 48 2.79 0.59 -6.00
N LEU A 49 2.71 1.65 -5.20
CA LEU A 49 3.64 2.78 -5.27
C LEU A 49 4.41 2.91 -3.97
N ARG A 50 5.57 3.54 -4.05
CA ARG A 50 6.37 3.88 -2.88
C ARG A 50 5.60 4.82 -1.95
N GLY A 51 5.54 4.45 -0.67
CA GLY A 51 4.85 5.26 0.34
C GLY A 51 5.72 6.37 0.95
N ASP A 52 6.98 6.48 0.53
CA ASP A 52 7.92 7.53 0.94
C ASP A 52 8.16 8.59 -0.14
N ALA A 53 7.46 8.49 -1.28
CA ALA A 53 7.53 9.42 -2.41
C ALA A 53 6.52 10.57 -2.30
#